data_AF-A0AAW2K4T8-F1
#
_entry.id   AF-A0AAW2K4T8-F1
#
_cell.length_a   1.000
_cell.length_b   1.000
_cell.length_c   1.000
_cell.angle_alpha   90.00
_cell.angle_beta   90.00
_cell.angle_gamma   90.00
#
_symmetry.space_group_name_H-M   'P 1'
#
loop_
_entity.id
_entity.type
_entity.pdbx_description
1 polymer ?
#
loop_
_entity_poly.entity_id
_entity_poly.type
_entity_poly.pdbx_seq_one_letter_code
_entity_poly.pdbx_strand_id
1 'polypeptide(L)'
;MVVCTIEESGEHIVAGAGELHLEICLKDLQDDFMGGAEIIKSDPVVSFRETVLERSCRTVMSKSPNKHNRLYMEARPLEEGLAEAIDDGRIGPRDDPKFVMCCLHADAIHRGGGQVIPTARRVIYASHLTAKPRLLEPVYLVEIQAPEQALGGIYSVLNQKRGHVFEEMQRPGTPLYNIKAYLPVIESFGFSSTLRAATSGQAFPQCVFDHWDMMSSDPLEAGSQAASLVAEIRKRKGLKEQITPLSEYEDKL
;
A
#
# COMPACT_ATOMS: atom_id res chain seq x y z
N MET A 1 9.95 -12.61 9.35
CA MET A 1 10.60 -11.31 9.58
C MET A 1 9.56 -10.35 10.11
N VAL A 2 9.80 -9.75 11.28
CA VAL A 2 8.94 -8.71 11.87
C VAL A 2 9.71 -7.40 11.80
N VAL A 3 9.07 -6.34 11.35
CA VAL A 3 9.66 -5.00 11.29
C VAL A 3 8.96 -4.12 12.31
N CYS A 4 9.73 -3.51 13.19
CA CYS A 4 9.23 -2.58 14.20
C CYS A 4 9.68 -1.16 13.86
N THR A 5 8.73 -0.24 13.72
CA THR A 5 9.00 1.18 13.45
C THR A 5 8.22 2.07 14.41
N ILE A 6 8.72 3.28 14.67
CA ILE A 6 8.04 4.28 15.48
C ILE A 6 7.56 5.39 14.53
N GLU A 7 6.26 5.64 14.47
CA GLU A 7 5.72 6.77 13.70
C GLU A 7 5.96 8.10 14.44
N GLU A 8 5.93 9.23 13.72
CA GLU A 8 6.05 10.57 14.30
C GLU A 8 4.94 10.89 15.33
N SER A 9 3.82 10.15 15.27
CA SER A 9 2.73 10.19 16.26
C SER A 9 3.13 9.61 17.63
N GLY A 10 4.23 8.86 17.70
CA GLY A 10 4.64 8.10 18.88
C GLY A 10 4.11 6.66 18.92
N GLU A 11 3.37 6.22 17.91
CA GLU A 11 2.86 4.85 17.82
C GLU A 11 3.97 3.86 17.45
N HIS A 12 4.00 2.71 18.15
CA HIS A 12 4.87 1.58 17.82
C HIS A 12 4.16 0.67 16.80
N ILE A 13 4.65 0.67 15.57
CA ILE A 13 4.13 -0.17 14.50
C ILE A 13 4.92 -1.48 14.46
N VAL A 14 4.21 -2.59 14.61
CA VAL A 14 4.75 -3.95 14.42
C VAL A 14 4.16 -4.49 13.13
N ALA A 15 5.00 -4.69 12.11
CA ALA A 15 4.61 -5.24 10.83
C ALA A 15 5.10 -6.70 10.71
N GLY A 16 4.18 -7.61 10.42
CA GLY A 16 4.45 -9.04 10.22
C GLY A 16 3.94 -9.52 8.87
N ALA A 17 4.45 -10.67 8.43
CA ALA A 17 4.06 -11.30 7.16
C ALA A 17 2.60 -11.79 7.08
N GLY A 18 1.85 -11.82 8.19
CA GLY A 18 0.46 -12.27 8.22
C GLY A 18 -0.15 -12.16 9.61
N GLU A 19 -1.48 -12.31 9.69
CA GLU A 19 -2.27 -12.16 10.92
C GLU A 19 -1.79 -13.09 12.04
N LEU A 20 -1.73 -14.41 11.77
CA LEU A 20 -1.29 -15.40 12.76
C LEU A 20 0.14 -15.16 13.25
N HIS A 21 1.03 -14.75 12.34
CA HIS A 21 2.41 -14.43 12.70
C HIS A 21 2.47 -13.20 13.63
N LEU A 22 1.65 -12.18 13.37
CA LEU A 22 1.54 -11.01 14.24
C LEU A 22 0.96 -11.38 15.62
N GLU A 23 -0.06 -12.24 15.67
CA GLU A 23 -0.67 -12.69 16.93
C GLU A 23 0.33 -13.43 17.82
N ILE A 24 1.10 -14.36 17.25
CA ILE A 24 2.14 -15.10 17.98
C ILE A 24 3.21 -14.13 18.48
N CYS A 25 3.73 -13.25 17.61
CA CYS A 25 4.76 -12.30 18.00
C CYS A 25 4.30 -11.33 19.11
N LEU A 26 3.04 -10.89 19.09
CA LEU A 26 2.49 -10.04 20.15
C LEU A 26 2.31 -10.82 21.47
N LYS A 27 1.94 -12.09 21.40
CA LYS A 27 1.83 -12.94 22.58
C LYS A 27 3.20 -13.19 23.21
N ASP A 28 4.19 -13.56 22.41
CA ASP A 28 5.56 -13.77 22.87
C ASP A 28 6.12 -12.47 23.48
N LEU A 29 5.87 -11.31 22.83
CA LEU A 29 6.25 -10.00 23.36
C LEU A 29 5.65 -9.74 24.75
N GLN A 30 4.35 -10.02 24.93
CA GLN A 30 3.65 -9.80 26.19
C GLN A 30 4.13 -10.75 27.29
N ASP A 31 4.15 -12.06 26.99
CA ASP A 31 4.36 -13.11 27.98
C ASP A 31 5.85 -13.25 28.35
N ASP A 32 6.73 -13.32 27.34
CA ASP A 32 8.14 -13.68 27.55
C ASP A 32 9.04 -12.45 27.73
N PHE A 33 8.79 -11.37 26.98
CA PHE A 33 9.70 -10.21 26.96
C PHE A 33 9.26 -9.08 27.90
N MET A 34 7.95 -8.89 28.08
CA MET A 34 7.39 -7.82 28.92
C MET A 34 6.95 -8.30 30.31
N GLY A 35 7.14 -9.58 30.63
CA GLY A 35 6.82 -10.15 31.95
C GLY A 35 5.32 -10.10 32.28
N GLY A 36 4.46 -10.23 31.27
CA GLY A 36 3.01 -10.20 31.39
C GLY A 36 2.40 -8.80 31.48
N ALA A 37 3.16 -7.73 31.21
CA ALA A 37 2.60 -6.37 31.17
C ALA A 37 1.52 -6.25 30.08
N GLU A 38 0.42 -5.57 30.40
CA GLU A 38 -0.69 -5.40 29.46
C GLU A 38 -0.27 -4.53 28.27
N ILE A 39 -0.42 -5.07 27.05
CA ILE A 39 -0.19 -4.35 25.80
C ILE A 39 -1.53 -3.89 25.23
N ILE A 40 -1.71 -2.58 25.12
CA ILE A 40 -2.85 -1.99 24.39
C ILE A 40 -2.54 -2.07 22.90
N LYS A 41 -3.20 -2.99 22.19
CA LYS A 41 -3.07 -3.17 20.74
C LYS A 41 -4.27 -2.59 20.01
N SER A 42 -4.02 -1.93 18.89
CA SER A 42 -5.06 -1.54 17.94
C SER A 42 -5.44 -2.72 17.03
N ASP A 43 -6.54 -2.58 16.30
CA ASP A 43 -6.87 -3.51 15.22
C ASP A 43 -5.73 -3.55 14.18
N PRO A 44 -5.44 -4.70 13.58
CA PRO A 44 -4.43 -4.82 12.54
C PRO A 44 -4.81 -3.99 11.32
N VAL A 45 -3.83 -3.32 10.74
CA VAL A 45 -4.05 -2.40 9.61
C VAL A 45 -3.26 -2.84 8.39
N VAL A 46 -3.85 -2.69 7.22
CA VAL A 46 -3.18 -2.96 5.95
C VAL A 46 -2.50 -1.69 5.46
N SER A 47 -1.25 -1.85 5.03
CA SER A 47 -0.50 -0.78 4.38
C SER A 47 -0.86 -0.72 2.91
N PHE A 48 -1.33 0.43 2.44
CA PHE A 48 -1.57 0.70 1.02
C PHE A 48 -0.39 1.49 0.43
N ARG A 49 -0.36 1.60 -0.90
CA ARG A 49 0.56 2.49 -1.62
C ARG A 49 -0.23 3.41 -2.55
N GLU A 50 0.33 4.57 -2.84
CA GLU A 50 -0.25 5.54 -3.76
C GLU A 50 0.53 5.51 -5.09
N THR A 51 -0.18 5.61 -6.20
CA THR A 51 0.39 5.69 -7.55
C THR A 51 -0.39 6.69 -8.41
N VAL A 52 0.08 6.96 -9.62
CA VAL A 52 -0.62 7.79 -10.62
C VAL A 52 -0.98 6.94 -11.83
N LEU A 53 -2.16 7.17 -12.41
CA LEU A 53 -2.61 6.41 -13.57
C LEU A 53 -2.09 6.98 -14.88
N GLU A 54 -1.99 8.30 -14.99
CA GLU A 54 -1.69 8.99 -16.24
C GLU A 54 -0.59 10.05 -16.04
N ARG A 55 -0.05 10.58 -17.15
CA ARG A 55 0.76 11.79 -17.08
C ARG A 55 -0.12 12.95 -16.59
N SER A 56 0.45 13.84 -15.77
CA SER A 56 -0.19 15.10 -15.36
C SER A 56 -0.81 15.81 -16.56
N CYS A 57 -2.06 16.23 -16.44
CA CYS A 57 -2.77 16.93 -17.51
C CYS A 57 -2.15 18.28 -17.89
N ARG A 58 -1.32 18.85 -17.01
CA ARG A 58 -0.54 20.08 -17.21
C ARG A 58 0.67 20.11 -16.29
N THR A 59 1.67 20.92 -16.64
CA THR A 59 2.75 21.27 -15.73
C THR A 59 2.22 22.10 -14.55
N VAL A 60 2.49 21.66 -13.32
CA VAL A 60 2.16 22.42 -12.11
C VAL A 60 3.35 23.24 -11.65
N MET A 61 3.10 24.34 -10.93
CA MET A 61 4.14 25.22 -10.40
C MET A 61 3.93 25.50 -8.91
N SER A 62 5.03 25.55 -8.14
CA SER A 62 5.01 26.01 -6.75
C SER A 62 6.15 27.00 -6.49
N LYS A 63 5.87 28.02 -5.67
CA LYS A 63 6.83 29.07 -5.30
C LYS A 63 7.42 28.80 -3.91
N SER A 64 8.66 29.21 -3.70
CA SER A 64 9.26 29.25 -2.36
C SER A 64 8.64 30.32 -1.47
N PRO A 65 8.71 30.19 -0.14
CA PRO A 65 8.24 31.21 0.80
C PRO A 65 8.82 32.60 0.50
N ASN A 66 10.10 32.66 0.10
CA ASN A 66 10.76 33.89 -0.33
C ASN A 66 10.39 34.37 -1.75
N LYS A 67 9.57 33.62 -2.50
CA LYS A 67 9.10 33.89 -3.87
C LYS A 67 10.19 33.94 -4.96
N HIS A 68 11.44 33.61 -4.63
CA HIS A 68 12.57 33.66 -5.56
C HIS A 68 12.76 32.36 -6.35
N ASN A 69 12.27 31.22 -5.84
CA ASN A 69 12.38 29.93 -6.51
C ASN A 69 11.02 29.50 -7.03
N ARG A 70 11.00 28.94 -8.25
CA ARG A 70 9.81 28.37 -8.87
C ARG A 70 10.14 26.97 -9.36
N LEU A 71 9.43 25.98 -8.85
CA LEU A 71 9.57 24.60 -9.27
C LEU A 71 8.42 24.25 -10.20
N TYR A 72 8.75 23.63 -11.33
CA TYR A 72 7.78 23.13 -12.30
C TYR A 72 7.89 21.61 -12.33
N MET A 73 6.76 20.90 -12.33
CA MET A 73 6.78 19.44 -12.31
C MET A 73 5.59 18.85 -13.05
N GLU A 74 5.81 17.66 -13.59
CA GLU A 74 4.79 16.75 -14.10
C GLU A 74 5.05 15.37 -13.51
N ALA A 75 3.99 14.70 -13.08
CA ALA A 75 4.02 13.30 -12.67
C ALA A 75 3.62 12.42 -13.85
N ARG A 76 4.13 11.19 -13.87
CA ARG A 76 3.75 10.14 -14.82
C ARG A 76 3.90 8.78 -14.15
N PRO A 77 3.13 7.76 -14.57
CA PRO A 77 3.37 6.40 -14.12
C PRO A 77 4.78 5.97 -14.49
N LEU A 78 5.36 5.10 -13.66
CA LEU A 78 6.63 4.46 -13.98
C LEU A 78 6.44 3.53 -15.19
N GLU A 79 7.50 3.38 -15.99
CA GLU A 79 7.53 2.39 -17.06
C GLU A 79 7.46 0.97 -16.45
N GLU A 80 6.81 0.05 -17.14
CA GLU A 80 6.71 -1.36 -16.71
C GLU A 80 8.11 -1.96 -16.50
N GLY A 81 8.31 -2.71 -15.41
CA GLY A 81 9.60 -3.31 -15.06
C GLY A 81 10.57 -2.35 -14.34
N LEU A 82 10.30 -1.04 -14.31
CA LEU A 82 11.17 -0.07 -13.65
C LEU A 82 11.09 -0.17 -12.13
N ALA A 83 9.91 -0.41 -11.58
CA ALA A 83 9.73 -0.56 -10.13
C ALA A 83 10.49 -1.80 -9.61
N GLU A 84 10.34 -2.92 -10.31
CA GLU A 84 11.02 -4.18 -10.02
C GLU A 84 12.54 -4.05 -10.16
N ALA A 85 13.01 -3.34 -11.18
CA ALA A 85 14.44 -3.07 -11.35
C ALA A 85 15.02 -2.21 -10.22
N ILE A 86 14.24 -1.30 -9.63
CA ILE A 86 14.65 -0.51 -8.46
C ILE A 86 14.67 -1.40 -7.21
N ASP A 87 13.65 -2.22 -7.00
CA ASP A 87 13.56 -3.14 -5.85
C ASP A 87 14.68 -4.20 -5.86
N ASP A 88 15.05 -4.69 -7.05
CA ASP A 88 16.19 -5.59 -7.26
C ASP A 88 17.57 -4.89 -7.15
N GLY A 89 17.57 -3.55 -7.00
CA GLY A 89 18.79 -2.74 -6.92
C GLY A 89 19.57 -2.61 -8.23
N ARG A 90 18.94 -2.94 -9.38
CA ARG A 90 19.54 -2.76 -10.72
C ARG A 90 19.56 -1.30 -11.13
N ILE A 91 18.61 -0.50 -10.63
CA ILE A 91 18.51 0.94 -10.82
C ILE A 91 18.52 1.62 -9.45
N GLY A 92 19.37 2.63 -9.31
CA GLY A 92 19.57 3.37 -8.07
C GLY A 92 19.56 4.89 -8.24
N PRO A 93 19.71 5.64 -7.14
CA PRO A 93 19.58 7.11 -7.13
C PRO A 93 20.62 7.87 -7.96
N ARG A 94 21.65 7.18 -8.45
CA ARG A 94 22.75 7.77 -9.24
C ARG A 94 22.55 7.58 -10.74
N ASP A 95 21.59 6.78 -11.16
CA ASP A 95 21.29 6.57 -12.57
C ASP A 95 20.55 7.79 -13.16
N ASP A 96 20.74 8.05 -14.46
CA ASP A 96 20.28 9.27 -15.10
C ASP A 96 18.75 9.46 -14.98
N PRO A 97 18.29 10.52 -14.30
CA PRO A 97 16.86 10.78 -14.18
C PRO A 97 16.32 11.28 -15.52
N LYS A 98 15.37 10.57 -16.11
CA LYS A 98 14.91 10.88 -17.49
C LYS A 98 14.30 12.28 -17.66
N PHE A 99 13.77 12.99 -16.64
CA PHE A 99 13.35 14.41 -16.77
C PHE A 99 13.15 15.12 -15.41
N VAL A 100 13.79 16.28 -15.19
CA VAL A 100 13.43 17.28 -14.15
C VAL A 100 13.70 18.69 -14.68
N MET A 101 12.68 19.55 -14.80
CA MET A 101 12.86 20.96 -15.20
C MET A 101 12.70 21.88 -13.97
N CYS A 102 13.75 22.62 -13.63
CA CYS A 102 13.78 23.43 -12.40
C CYS A 102 14.37 24.83 -12.67
N CYS A 103 13.68 25.89 -12.24
CA CYS A 103 14.15 27.27 -12.33
C CYS A 103 14.56 27.77 -10.93
N LEU A 104 15.86 27.81 -10.66
CA LEU A 104 16.40 28.24 -9.36
C LEU A 104 16.97 29.66 -9.42
N HIS A 105 16.81 30.43 -8.34
CA HIS A 105 17.33 31.79 -8.22
C HIS A 105 18.85 31.85 -8.29
N ALA A 106 19.53 32.72 -9.05
CA ALA A 106 20.99 32.68 -9.28
C ALA A 106 21.86 32.43 -8.01
N ASP A 107 21.56 33.11 -6.89
CA ASP A 107 22.34 33.00 -5.65
C ASP A 107 21.94 31.84 -4.73
N ALA A 108 22.93 31.08 -4.25
CA ALA A 108 22.74 29.92 -3.38
C ALA A 108 22.13 30.25 -2.00
N ILE A 109 22.31 31.49 -1.51
CA ILE A 109 21.75 31.96 -0.22
C ILE A 109 20.22 31.94 -0.25
N HIS A 110 19.61 32.13 -1.43
CA HIS A 110 18.15 32.11 -1.60
C HIS A 110 17.60 30.71 -1.93
N ARG A 111 18.45 29.68 -1.99
CA ARG A 111 18.12 28.27 -2.28
C ARG A 111 18.31 27.32 -1.10
N GLY A 112 18.40 27.83 0.13
CA GLY A 112 18.57 26.97 1.31
C GLY A 112 17.49 25.89 1.43
N GLY A 113 17.79 24.78 2.13
CA GLY A 113 16.87 23.64 2.27
C GLY A 113 15.47 24.03 2.75
N GLY A 114 15.37 24.98 3.69
CA GLY A 114 14.08 25.50 4.18
C GLY A 114 13.25 26.27 3.13
N GLN A 115 13.82 26.64 1.98
CA GLN A 115 13.10 27.25 0.85
C GLN A 115 12.75 26.21 -0.21
N VAL A 116 13.65 25.27 -0.49
CA VAL A 116 13.48 24.30 -1.59
C VAL A 116 12.65 23.10 -1.17
N ILE A 117 12.91 22.51 0.02
CA ILE A 117 12.22 21.31 0.51
C ILE A 117 10.70 21.49 0.59
N PRO A 118 10.15 22.54 1.23
CA PRO A 118 8.69 22.70 1.30
C PRO A 118 8.06 22.96 -0.08
N THR A 119 8.74 23.68 -0.96
CA THR A 119 8.26 23.93 -2.34
C THR A 119 8.31 22.68 -3.19
N ALA A 120 9.36 21.86 -3.06
CA ALA A 120 9.48 20.58 -3.73
C ALA A 120 8.37 19.64 -3.27
N ARG A 121 8.13 19.55 -1.97
CA ARG A 121 7.03 18.74 -1.41
C ARG A 121 5.66 19.20 -1.96
N ARG A 122 5.39 20.51 -2.00
CA ARG A 122 4.15 21.06 -2.55
C ARG A 122 3.97 20.74 -4.04
N VAL A 123 5.01 20.97 -4.86
CA VAL A 123 4.91 20.73 -6.31
C VAL A 123 4.75 19.24 -6.63
N ILE A 124 5.38 18.35 -5.85
CA ILE A 124 5.18 16.90 -5.97
C ILE A 124 3.71 16.55 -5.70
N TYR A 125 3.13 16.99 -4.59
CA TYR A 125 1.71 16.74 -4.29
C TYR A 125 0.76 17.32 -5.35
N ALA A 126 1.03 18.54 -5.83
CA ALA A 126 0.26 19.13 -6.93
C ALA A 126 0.34 18.27 -8.20
N SER A 127 1.54 17.83 -8.58
CA SER A 127 1.74 17.04 -9.80
C SER A 127 1.02 15.70 -9.72
N HIS A 128 1.04 15.06 -8.54
CA HIS A 128 0.37 13.80 -8.27
C HIS A 128 -1.16 13.93 -8.40
N LEU A 129 -1.77 14.98 -7.82
CA LEU A 129 -3.22 15.23 -7.93
C LEU A 129 -3.67 15.48 -9.38
N THR A 130 -2.82 16.09 -10.21
CA THR A 130 -3.12 16.31 -11.64
C THR A 130 -2.92 15.07 -12.53
N ALA A 131 -2.35 14.00 -11.99
CA ALA A 131 -1.98 12.77 -12.70
C ALA A 131 -2.94 11.60 -12.42
N LYS A 132 -4.14 11.88 -11.93
CA LYS A 132 -5.18 10.89 -11.54
C LYS A 132 -4.64 9.84 -10.56
N PRO A 133 -4.50 10.20 -9.27
CA PRO A 133 -3.96 9.30 -8.26
C PRO A 133 -4.82 8.05 -8.09
N ARG A 134 -4.17 6.93 -7.76
CA ARG A 134 -4.79 5.62 -7.53
C ARG A 134 -4.18 4.98 -6.29
N LEU A 135 -4.96 4.13 -5.63
CA LEU A 135 -4.50 3.34 -4.49
C LEU A 135 -4.13 1.94 -4.96
N LEU A 136 -2.99 1.44 -4.49
CA LEU A 136 -2.55 0.07 -4.66
C LEU A 136 -2.84 -0.71 -3.37
N GLU A 137 -3.57 -1.80 -3.49
CA GLU A 137 -3.81 -2.76 -2.42
C GLU A 137 -2.79 -3.92 -2.50
N PRO A 138 -2.26 -4.40 -1.37
CA PRO A 138 -1.41 -5.57 -1.40
C PRO A 138 -2.25 -6.84 -1.58
N VAL A 139 -1.71 -7.80 -2.33
CA VAL A 139 -2.37 -9.06 -2.66
C VAL A 139 -1.50 -10.23 -2.20
N TYR A 140 -2.14 -11.21 -1.55
CA TYR A 140 -1.52 -12.49 -1.21
C TYR A 140 -1.69 -13.49 -2.35
N LEU A 141 -0.63 -14.25 -2.62
CA LEU A 141 -0.72 -15.57 -3.21
C LEU A 141 -1.12 -16.55 -2.10
N VAL A 142 -2.29 -17.16 -2.27
CA VAL A 142 -2.82 -18.16 -1.35
C VAL A 142 -2.69 -19.53 -1.99
N GLU A 143 -1.96 -20.42 -1.33
CA GLU A 143 -1.89 -21.84 -1.68
C GLU A 143 -2.73 -22.64 -0.68
N ILE A 144 -3.70 -23.42 -1.17
CA ILE A 144 -4.61 -24.20 -0.34
C ILE A 144 -4.50 -25.66 -0.75
N GLN A 145 -4.24 -26.52 0.24
CA GLN A 145 -4.26 -27.97 0.05
C GLN A 145 -5.51 -28.54 0.71
N ALA A 146 -6.31 -29.29 -0.06
CA ALA A 146 -7.55 -29.87 0.44
C ALA A 146 -8.00 -31.09 -0.39
N PRO A 147 -8.82 -31.99 0.17
CA PRO A 147 -9.46 -33.05 -0.60
C PRO A 147 -10.56 -32.50 -1.53
N GLU A 148 -10.89 -33.25 -2.58
CA GLU A 148 -11.90 -32.87 -3.59
C GLU A 148 -13.26 -32.44 -2.97
N GLN A 149 -13.67 -33.13 -1.90
CA GLN A 149 -14.94 -32.86 -1.20
C GLN A 149 -15.01 -31.45 -0.59
N ALA A 150 -13.87 -30.83 -0.29
CA ALA A 150 -13.78 -29.51 0.31
C ALA A 150 -13.67 -28.37 -0.71
N LEU A 151 -13.49 -28.68 -2.00
CA LEU A 151 -13.29 -27.67 -3.06
C LEU A 151 -14.43 -26.65 -3.12
N GLY A 152 -15.68 -27.10 -3.03
CA GLY A 152 -16.85 -26.21 -3.04
C GLY A 152 -16.83 -25.19 -1.91
N GLY A 153 -16.34 -25.57 -0.72
CA GLY A 153 -16.16 -24.66 0.40
C GLY A 153 -15.10 -23.60 0.13
N ILE A 154 -13.98 -23.98 -0.50
CA ILE A 154 -12.88 -23.08 -0.83
C ILE A 154 -13.33 -22.02 -1.84
N TYR A 155 -13.97 -22.44 -2.94
CA TYR A 155 -14.49 -21.52 -3.95
C TYR A 155 -15.52 -20.54 -3.38
N SER A 156 -16.39 -21.01 -2.48
CA SER A 156 -17.36 -20.15 -1.80
C SER A 156 -16.69 -19.04 -0.99
N VAL A 157 -15.69 -19.40 -0.17
CA VAL A 157 -14.98 -18.44 0.69
C VAL A 157 -14.14 -17.46 -0.14
N LEU A 158 -13.43 -17.94 -1.17
CA LEU A 158 -12.66 -17.07 -2.04
C LEU A 158 -13.55 -16.06 -2.77
N ASN A 159 -14.69 -16.50 -3.34
CA ASN A 159 -15.61 -15.59 -4.03
C ASN A 159 -16.20 -14.52 -3.09
N GLN A 160 -16.50 -14.86 -1.84
CA GLN A 160 -16.97 -13.88 -0.84
C GLN A 160 -15.92 -12.82 -0.49
N LYS A 161 -14.63 -13.16 -0.65
CA LYS A 161 -13.48 -12.33 -0.24
C LYS A 161 -12.72 -11.72 -1.43
N ARG A 162 -13.38 -11.59 -2.60
CA ARG A 162 -12.76 -11.08 -3.85
C ARG A 162 -11.52 -11.88 -4.30
N GLY A 163 -11.43 -13.15 -3.92
CA GLY A 163 -10.35 -14.03 -4.31
C GLY A 163 -10.48 -14.52 -5.75
N HIS A 164 -9.37 -14.62 -6.47
CA HIS A 164 -9.32 -15.09 -7.85
C HIS A 164 -8.47 -16.35 -7.96
N VAL A 165 -9.12 -17.49 -8.20
CA VAL A 165 -8.43 -18.77 -8.45
C VAL A 165 -7.90 -18.79 -9.88
N PHE A 166 -6.61 -19.08 -10.06
CA PHE A 166 -6.00 -19.16 -11.39
C PHE A 166 -5.30 -20.50 -11.66
N GLU A 167 -5.06 -21.31 -10.62
CA GLU A 167 -4.46 -22.64 -10.77
C GLU A 167 -5.17 -23.63 -9.84
N GLU A 168 -5.57 -24.77 -10.41
CA GLU A 168 -6.08 -25.93 -9.67
C GLU A 168 -5.38 -27.17 -10.20
N MET A 169 -4.63 -27.85 -9.33
CA MET A 169 -3.87 -29.04 -9.70
C MET A 169 -4.11 -30.18 -8.73
N GLN A 170 -4.54 -31.33 -9.24
CA GLN A 170 -4.60 -32.56 -8.45
C GLN A 170 -3.20 -33.10 -8.24
N ARG A 171 -2.84 -33.42 -7.00
CA ARG A 171 -1.55 -34.02 -6.68
C ARG A 171 -1.54 -35.50 -7.06
N PRO A 172 -0.69 -35.93 -8.02
CA PRO A 172 -0.70 -37.31 -8.49
C PRO A 172 -0.46 -38.31 -7.34
N GLY A 173 -1.28 -39.35 -7.29
CA GLY A 173 -1.18 -40.40 -6.28
C GLY A 173 -1.82 -40.08 -4.92
N THR A 174 -2.46 -38.92 -4.75
CA THR A 174 -3.21 -38.56 -3.52
C THR A 174 -4.58 -37.95 -3.88
N PRO A 175 -5.60 -38.02 -3.00
CA PRO A 175 -6.89 -37.37 -3.22
C PRO A 175 -6.86 -35.85 -2.96
N LEU A 176 -5.68 -35.23 -2.92
CA LEU A 176 -5.48 -33.84 -2.56
C LEU A 176 -5.36 -32.97 -3.82
N TYR A 177 -5.95 -31.79 -3.73
CA TYR A 177 -5.84 -30.71 -4.70
C TYR A 177 -5.03 -29.57 -4.09
N ASN A 178 -4.17 -28.99 -4.92
CA ASN A 178 -3.49 -27.74 -4.65
C ASN A 178 -4.17 -26.64 -5.46
N ILE A 179 -4.67 -25.63 -4.78
CA ILE A 179 -5.33 -24.47 -5.39
C ILE A 179 -4.46 -23.25 -5.14
N LYS A 180 -4.20 -22.47 -6.20
CA LYS A 180 -3.58 -21.15 -6.07
C LYS A 180 -4.58 -20.06 -6.42
N ALA A 181 -4.65 -19.05 -5.56
CA ALA A 181 -5.53 -17.91 -5.73
C ALA A 181 -4.86 -16.62 -5.29
N TYR A 182 -5.25 -15.52 -5.92
CA TYR A 182 -4.97 -14.18 -5.42
C TYR A 182 -6.04 -13.76 -4.40
N LEU A 183 -5.63 -13.16 -3.29
CA LEU A 183 -6.53 -12.67 -2.23
C LEU A 183 -6.05 -11.30 -1.75
N PRO A 184 -6.88 -10.24 -1.83
CA PRO A 184 -6.52 -8.95 -1.25
C PRO A 184 -6.27 -9.04 0.26
N VAL A 185 -5.18 -8.45 0.75
CA VAL A 185 -4.78 -8.56 2.17
C VAL A 185 -5.86 -8.01 3.11
N ILE A 186 -6.57 -6.95 2.71
CA ILE A 186 -7.67 -6.39 3.51
C ILE A 186 -8.84 -7.37 3.71
N GLU A 187 -9.05 -8.28 2.75
CA GLU A 187 -10.09 -9.30 2.84
C GLU A 187 -9.62 -10.55 3.60
N SER A 188 -8.30 -10.68 3.84
CA SER A 188 -7.70 -11.85 4.48
C SER A 188 -7.99 -11.98 5.98
N PHE A 189 -8.46 -10.91 6.64
CA PHE A 189 -8.83 -10.97 8.06
C PHE A 189 -9.93 -12.01 8.29
N GLY A 190 -9.67 -12.96 9.20
CA GLY A 190 -10.58 -14.07 9.48
C GLY A 190 -10.75 -15.06 8.32
N PHE A 191 -9.89 -15.01 7.29
CA PHE A 191 -9.95 -15.94 6.16
C PHE A 191 -9.72 -17.39 6.61
N SER A 192 -8.69 -17.64 7.42
CA SER A 192 -8.35 -18.98 7.90
C SER A 192 -9.48 -19.61 8.73
N SER A 193 -10.17 -18.84 9.58
CA SER A 193 -11.28 -19.35 10.38
C SER A 193 -12.52 -19.66 9.52
N THR A 194 -12.83 -18.77 8.57
CA THR A 194 -13.95 -18.95 7.63
C THR A 194 -13.71 -20.14 6.71
N LEU A 195 -12.49 -20.28 6.19
CA LEU A 195 -12.09 -21.40 5.35
C LEU A 195 -12.15 -22.73 6.12
N ARG A 196 -11.67 -22.75 7.36
CA ARG A 196 -11.74 -23.92 8.23
C ARG A 196 -13.18 -24.34 8.48
N ALA A 197 -14.09 -23.39 8.74
CA ALA A 197 -15.50 -23.68 8.94
C ALA A 197 -16.16 -24.24 7.68
N ALA A 198 -15.91 -23.63 6.51
CA ALA A 198 -16.48 -24.06 5.24
C ALA A 198 -15.98 -25.43 4.76
N THR A 199 -14.79 -25.84 5.19
CA THR A 199 -14.14 -27.09 4.77
C THR A 199 -14.10 -28.16 5.86
N SER A 200 -14.82 -27.97 6.98
CA SER A 200 -14.77 -28.85 8.16
C SER A 200 -13.35 -29.11 8.68
N GLY A 201 -12.46 -28.12 8.51
CA GLY A 201 -11.05 -28.18 8.90
C GLY A 201 -10.15 -29.02 8.00
N GLN A 202 -10.59 -29.36 6.79
CA GLN A 202 -9.81 -30.16 5.84
C GLN A 202 -8.90 -29.33 4.93
N ALA A 203 -9.08 -28.00 4.89
CA ALA A 203 -8.24 -27.09 4.10
C ALA A 203 -7.31 -26.27 4.99
N PHE A 204 -6.05 -26.15 4.56
CA PHE A 204 -5.04 -25.33 5.22
C PHE A 204 -4.51 -24.29 4.22
N PRO A 205 -4.76 -22.99 4.45
CA PRO A 205 -4.25 -21.94 3.58
C PRO A 205 -2.82 -21.54 3.98
N GLN A 206 -1.98 -21.30 2.99
CA GLN A 206 -0.70 -20.63 3.13
C GLN A 206 -0.77 -19.32 2.33
N CYS A 207 -0.59 -18.19 3.00
CA CYS A 207 -0.62 -16.88 2.35
C CYS A 207 0.80 -16.30 2.33
N VAL A 208 1.24 -15.86 1.16
CA VAL A 208 2.51 -15.15 0.97
C VAL A 208 2.23 -13.87 0.19
N PHE A 209 2.88 -12.77 0.57
CA PHE A 209 2.81 -11.54 -0.22
C PHE A 209 3.33 -11.80 -1.64
N ASP A 210 2.55 -11.41 -2.64
CA ASP A 210 2.88 -11.66 -4.04
C ASP A 210 3.15 -10.34 -4.77
N HIS A 211 2.15 -9.47 -4.88
CA HIS A 211 2.28 -8.19 -5.58
C HIS A 211 1.34 -7.11 -5.03
N TRP A 212 1.51 -5.91 -5.58
CA TRP A 212 0.59 -4.78 -5.41
C TRP A 212 -0.35 -4.71 -6.59
N ASP A 213 -1.65 -4.65 -6.34
CA ASP A 213 -2.67 -4.52 -7.37
C ASP A 213 -3.39 -3.18 -7.26
N MET A 214 -3.86 -2.65 -8.39
CA MET A 214 -4.53 -1.36 -8.43
C MET A 214 -6.00 -1.52 -8.03
N MET A 215 -6.43 -0.72 -7.05
CA MET A 215 -7.84 -0.65 -6.71
C MET A 215 -8.65 -0.08 -7.89
N SER A 216 -9.79 -0.71 -8.14
CA SER A 216 -10.70 -0.31 -9.23
C SER A 216 -11.43 1.01 -8.96
N SER A 217 -11.58 1.41 -7.69
CA SER A 217 -12.29 2.63 -7.30
C SER A 217 -11.37 3.84 -7.23
N ASP A 218 -11.88 5.01 -7.65
CA ASP A 218 -11.12 6.27 -7.64
C ASP A 218 -11.14 6.90 -6.24
N PRO A 219 -9.98 7.14 -5.57
CA PRO A 219 -9.93 7.76 -4.25
C PRO A 219 -10.42 9.22 -4.23
N LEU A 220 -10.48 9.90 -5.37
CA LEU A 220 -10.98 11.28 -5.48
C LEU A 220 -12.49 11.36 -5.71
N GLU A 221 -13.14 10.25 -6.09
CA GLU A 221 -14.58 10.20 -6.31
C GLU A 221 -15.33 10.03 -4.98
N ALA A 222 -16.16 11.02 -4.64
CA ALA A 222 -16.90 11.01 -3.38
C ALA A 222 -17.86 9.81 -3.30
N GLY A 223 -17.76 9.05 -2.22
CA GLY A 223 -18.59 7.85 -1.99
C GLY A 223 -18.03 6.56 -2.59
N SER A 224 -16.87 6.62 -3.25
CA SER A 224 -16.18 5.40 -3.68
C SER A 224 -15.62 4.62 -2.49
N GLN A 225 -15.35 3.32 -2.68
CA GLN A 225 -14.73 2.47 -1.66
C GLN A 225 -13.33 3.01 -1.29
N ALA A 226 -12.51 3.37 -2.29
CA ALA A 226 -11.20 3.97 -2.06
C ALA A 226 -11.28 5.32 -1.32
N ALA A 227 -12.27 6.17 -1.62
CA ALA A 227 -12.42 7.45 -0.93
C ALA A 227 -12.77 7.27 0.55
N SER A 228 -13.66 6.33 0.87
CA SER A 228 -14.01 5.98 2.25
C SER A 228 -12.78 5.45 3.01
N LEU A 229 -12.03 4.53 2.40
CA LEU A 229 -10.80 3.98 2.96
C LEU A 229 -9.75 5.07 3.24
N VAL A 230 -9.54 6.00 2.29
CA VAL A 230 -8.61 7.12 2.46
C VAL A 230 -9.06 8.03 3.60
N ALA A 231 -10.36 8.34 3.70
CA ALA A 231 -10.89 9.17 4.78
C ALA A 231 -10.66 8.53 6.16
N GLU A 232 -10.90 7.23 6.29
CA GLU A 232 -10.65 6.46 7.53
C GLU A 232 -9.16 6.45 7.92
N ILE A 233 -8.26 6.19 6.95
CA ILE A 233 -6.81 6.22 7.19
C ILE A 233 -6.37 7.62 7.64
N ARG A 234 -6.87 8.68 7.00
CA ARG A 234 -6.54 10.06 7.34
C ARG A 234 -7.02 10.42 8.74
N LYS A 235 -8.26 10.04 9.08
CA LYS A 235 -8.84 10.24 10.41
C LYS A 235 -8.00 9.55 11.49
N ARG A 236 -7.61 8.29 11.26
CA ARG A 236 -6.74 7.53 12.18
C ARG A 236 -5.40 8.23 12.39
N LYS A 237 -4.82 8.77 11.32
CA LYS A 237 -3.56 9.54 11.37
C LYS A 237 -3.70 10.97 11.89
N GLY A 238 -4.88 11.39 12.34
CA GLY A 238 -5.14 12.75 12.82
C GLY A 238 -5.04 13.83 11.72
N LEU A 239 -5.15 13.44 10.44
CA LEU A 239 -5.16 14.34 9.29
C LEU A 239 -6.60 14.78 8.96
N LYS A 240 -6.74 15.87 8.22
CA LYS A 240 -8.05 16.33 7.70
C LYS A 240 -8.69 15.22 6.87
N GLU A 241 -9.93 14.82 7.17
CA GLU A 241 -10.63 13.74 6.45
C GLU A 241 -10.71 14.00 4.94
N GLN A 242 -11.03 15.24 4.56
CA GLN A 242 -11.03 15.66 3.15
C GLN A 242 -9.60 15.76 2.60
N ILE A 243 -9.44 15.27 1.36
CA ILE A 243 -8.19 15.44 0.62
C ILE A 243 -7.98 16.93 0.34
N THR A 244 -6.75 17.38 0.57
CA THR A 244 -6.37 18.77 0.34
C THR A 244 -6.50 19.10 -1.15
N PRO A 245 -7.25 20.17 -1.52
CA PRO A 245 -7.48 20.50 -2.91
C PRO A 245 -6.19 20.99 -3.59
N LEU A 246 -6.11 20.78 -4.90
CA LEU A 246 -4.94 21.18 -5.73
C LEU A 246 -4.54 22.66 -5.52
N SER A 247 -5.52 23.54 -5.29
CA SER A 247 -5.31 24.97 -5.08
C SER A 247 -4.45 25.33 -3.86
N GLU A 248 -4.32 24.45 -2.87
CA GLU A 248 -3.43 24.68 -1.73
C GLU A 248 -1.96 24.39 -2.07
N TYR A 249 -1.71 23.54 -3.07
CA TYR A 249 -0.37 23.12 -3.49
C TYR A 249 0.16 23.90 -4.69
N GLU A 250 -0.72 24.17 -5.67
CA GLU A 250 -0.38 24.85 -6.91
C GLU A 250 -0.44 26.37 -6.76
N ASP A 251 0.61 27.04 -7.20
CA ASP A 251 0.64 28.49 -7.38
C ASP A 251 0.25 28.83 -8.82
N LYS A 252 -0.61 29.84 -9.00
CA LYS A 252 -0.92 30.35 -10.35
C LYS A 252 0.36 30.91 -11.00
N LEU A 253 0.50 30.60 -12.30
CA LEU A 253 1.48 31.17 -13.22
C LEU A 253 1.41 32.70 -13.21
#